data_AF-A0A2K3MK19-F1
#
_entry.id   AF-A0A2K3MK19-F1
#
_cell.length_a   1.000
_cell.length_b   1.000
_cell.length_c   1.000
_cell.angle_alpha   90.00
_cell.angle_beta   90.00
_cell.angle_gamma   90.00
#
_symmetry.space_group_name_H-M   'P 1'
#
loop_
_entity.id
_entity.type
_entity.pdbx_description
1 polymer ?
#
loop_
_entity_poly.entity_id
_entity_poly.type
_entity_poly.pdbx_seq_one_letter_code
_entity_poly.pdbx_strand_id
1 'polypeptide(L)'
;MEDRAHDLFGLGLTLKIYSDIQSRSETEWCLNLKNLSFGATMTALHIWLDDLSKAFESGEELPQVLAIRWRHKPSHKDLAFVFESYLKELNSPFHKATDDISGRWFFRRFFATSQEAKSWLQSRGTNETDSDLNTTLLDVPVEALLP
;
A
#
# COMPACT_ATOMS: atom_id res chain seq x y z
N MET A 1 -15.36 -7.27 4.50
CA MET A 1 -14.67 -7.95 5.63
C MET A 1 -13.41 -7.18 6.04
N GLU A 2 -12.82 -6.39 5.13
CA GLU A 2 -11.68 -5.49 5.37
C GLU A 2 -11.94 -4.43 6.46
N ASP A 3 -13.12 -3.82 6.53
CA ASP A 3 -13.40 -2.71 7.46
C ASP A 3 -13.10 -3.05 8.93
N ARG A 4 -13.50 -4.24 9.42
CA ARG A 4 -13.26 -4.61 10.83
C ARG A 4 -11.79 -4.87 11.13
N ALA A 5 -11.04 -5.38 10.14
CA ALA A 5 -9.61 -5.60 10.30
C ALA A 5 -8.85 -4.27 10.30
N HIS A 6 -9.27 -3.32 9.45
CA HIS A 6 -8.79 -1.94 9.44
C HIS A 6 -9.08 -1.25 10.77
N ASP A 7 -10.32 -1.31 11.26
CA ASP A 7 -10.71 -0.72 12.54
C ASP A 7 -9.92 -1.30 13.71
N LEU A 8 -9.79 -2.64 13.78
CA LEU A 8 -9.06 -3.30 14.86
C LEU A 8 -7.57 -2.96 14.83
N PHE A 9 -6.97 -2.89 13.64
CA PHE A 9 -5.57 -2.51 13.48
C PHE A 9 -5.35 -1.04 13.82
N GLY A 10 -6.24 -0.16 13.37
CA GLY A 10 -6.26 1.26 13.72
C GLY A 10 -6.34 1.46 15.24
N LEU A 11 -7.27 0.76 15.92
CA LEU A 11 -7.34 0.74 17.38
C LEU A 11 -6.04 0.23 18.01
N GLY A 12 -5.44 -0.82 17.46
CA GLY A 12 -4.15 -1.34 17.92
C GLY A 12 -3.00 -0.35 17.78
N LEU A 13 -2.99 0.48 16.74
CA LEU A 13 -2.04 1.60 16.58
C LEU A 13 -2.31 2.70 17.61
N THR A 14 -3.57 3.14 17.75
CA THR A 14 -3.97 4.19 18.71
C THR A 14 -3.66 3.80 20.16
N LEU A 15 -3.93 2.54 20.52
CA LEU A 15 -3.65 1.99 21.85
C LEU A 15 -2.18 1.62 22.05
N LYS A 16 -1.32 1.85 21.06
CA LYS A 16 0.11 1.52 21.05
C LYS A 16 0.42 0.04 21.27
N ILE A 17 -0.54 -0.84 20.95
CA ILE A 17 -0.38 -2.30 20.97
C ILE A 17 0.53 -2.73 19.80
N TYR A 18 0.43 -2.01 18.68
CA TYR A 18 1.22 -2.22 17.46
C TYR A 18 2.17 -1.04 17.16
N SER A 19 2.73 -0.43 18.21
CA SER A 19 3.56 0.79 18.08
C SER A 19 4.83 0.63 17.25
N ASP A 20 5.28 -0.61 17.01
CA ASP A 20 6.47 -0.91 16.22
C ASP A 20 6.16 -1.32 14.78
N ILE A 21 4.88 -1.42 14.39
CA ILE A 21 4.45 -1.82 13.04
C ILE A 21 4.51 -0.65 12.06
N GLN A 22 4.15 0.56 12.47
CA GLN A 22 4.25 1.74 11.63
C GLN A 22 5.04 2.85 12.33
N SER A 23 5.92 3.51 11.59
CA SER A 23 6.57 4.74 12.03
C SER A 23 6.39 5.81 10.96
N ARG A 24 5.86 6.98 11.34
CA ARG A 24 5.74 8.15 10.45
C ARG A 24 6.58 9.29 11.00
N SER A 25 7.45 9.82 10.16
CA SER A 25 8.26 11.01 10.40
C SER A 25 8.30 11.86 9.13
N GLU A 26 8.77 13.10 9.22
CA GLU A 26 8.89 14.00 8.06
C GLU A 26 9.81 13.43 6.96
N THR A 27 10.82 12.65 7.35
CA THR A 27 11.82 12.13 6.41
C THR A 27 11.47 10.73 5.90
N GLU A 28 10.85 9.89 6.74
CA GLU A 28 10.54 8.51 6.41
C GLU A 28 9.20 8.06 7.01
N TRP A 29 8.36 7.43 6.19
CA TRP A 29 7.31 6.55 6.68
C TRP A 29 7.71 5.10 6.44
N CYS A 30 7.59 4.29 7.47
CA CYS A 30 7.99 2.90 7.42
C CYS A 30 6.93 1.96 7.98
N LEU A 31 6.63 0.92 7.20
CA LEU A 31 5.89 -0.26 7.61
C LEU A 31 6.88 -1.37 8.01
N ASN A 32 6.79 -1.87 9.23
CA ASN A 32 7.63 -2.91 9.80
C ASN A 32 6.82 -4.18 10.03
N LEU A 33 7.12 -5.21 9.25
CA LEU A 33 6.39 -6.47 9.18
C LEU A 33 7.11 -7.60 9.93
N LYS A 34 7.94 -7.22 10.91
CA LYS A 34 8.77 -8.13 11.68
C LYS A 34 7.93 -9.07 12.54
N ASN A 35 8.19 -10.38 12.40
CA ASN A 35 7.54 -11.44 13.18
C ASN A 35 6.01 -11.56 12.99
N LEU A 36 5.42 -10.92 11.99
CA LEU A 36 4.02 -11.12 11.64
C LEU A 36 3.84 -12.44 10.88
N SER A 37 2.66 -13.06 11.02
CA SER A 37 2.25 -14.15 10.13
C SER A 37 2.03 -13.60 8.72
N PHE A 38 2.07 -14.44 7.69
CA PHE A 38 1.86 -14.00 6.32
C PHE A 38 0.53 -13.23 6.14
N GLY A 39 -0.58 -13.76 6.69
CA GLY A 39 -1.89 -13.11 6.61
C GLY A 39 -1.93 -11.76 7.35
N ALA A 40 -1.32 -11.67 8.54
CA ALA A 40 -1.21 -10.42 9.27
C ALA A 40 -0.36 -9.39 8.52
N THR A 41 0.70 -9.85 7.85
CA THR A 41 1.52 -9.00 7.02
C THR A 41 0.76 -8.44 5.82
N MET A 42 0.04 -9.27 5.08
CA MET A 42 -0.76 -8.80 3.94
C MET A 42 -1.80 -7.77 4.39
N THR A 43 -2.47 -8.05 5.51
CA THR A 43 -3.44 -7.12 6.12
C THR A 43 -2.78 -5.78 6.48
N ALA A 44 -1.62 -5.81 7.15
CA ALA A 44 -0.91 -4.59 7.52
C ALA A 44 -0.40 -3.81 6.29
N LEU A 45 -0.01 -4.51 5.21
CA LEU A 45 0.35 -3.87 3.95
C LEU A 45 -0.87 -3.18 3.32
N HIS A 46 -2.00 -3.87 3.20
CA HIS A 46 -3.22 -3.30 2.62
C HIS A 46 -3.66 -2.04 3.35
N ILE A 47 -3.72 -2.10 4.68
CA ILE A 47 -4.07 -0.95 5.51
C ILE A 47 -3.09 0.20 5.29
N TRP A 48 -1.79 -0.08 5.25
CA TRP A 48 -0.79 0.96 5.08
C TRP A 48 -0.82 1.59 3.67
N LEU A 49 -1.14 0.82 2.64
CA LEU A 49 -1.32 1.35 1.28
C LEU A 49 -2.60 2.19 1.16
N ASP A 50 -3.69 1.79 1.83
CA ASP A 50 -4.94 2.55 1.92
C ASP A 50 -4.72 3.89 2.66
N ASP A 51 -4.02 3.84 3.80
CA ASP A 51 -3.60 5.03 4.52
C ASP A 51 -2.76 5.98 3.66
N LEU A 52 -1.88 5.43 2.82
CA LEU A 52 -1.04 6.20 1.90
C LEU A 52 -1.89 6.88 0.81
N SER A 53 -2.88 6.17 0.25
CA SER A 53 -3.85 6.74 -0.68
C SER A 53 -4.64 7.88 -0.04
N LYS A 54 -5.19 7.67 1.16
CA LYS A 54 -5.95 8.69 1.90
C LYS A 54 -5.11 9.93 2.22
N ALA A 55 -3.86 9.74 2.66
CA ALA A 55 -2.93 10.84 2.88
C ALA A 55 -2.72 11.64 1.59
N PHE A 56 -2.47 10.95 0.48
CA PHE A 56 -2.31 11.59 -0.82
C PHE A 56 -3.55 12.36 -1.29
N GLU A 57 -4.74 11.78 -1.17
CA GLU A 57 -6.03 12.40 -1.53
C GLU A 57 -6.36 13.62 -0.67
N SER A 58 -5.99 13.57 0.62
CA SER A 58 -6.19 14.69 1.55
C SER A 58 -5.22 15.86 1.32
N GLY A 59 -4.21 15.68 0.44
CA GLY A 59 -3.15 16.66 0.20
C GLY A 59 -2.07 16.69 1.27
N GLU A 60 -1.97 15.65 2.11
CA GLU A 60 -0.88 15.51 3.09
C GLU A 60 0.48 15.40 2.38
N GLU A 61 1.49 16.08 2.92
CA GLU A 61 2.84 16.00 2.37
C GLU A 61 3.48 14.64 2.69
N LEU A 62 3.65 13.80 1.66
CA LEU A 62 4.35 12.54 1.79
C LEU A 62 5.83 12.74 2.16
N PRO A 63 6.41 11.87 3.01
CA PRO A 63 7.81 11.96 3.42
C PRO A 63 8.74 11.73 2.24
N GLN A 64 10.02 12.10 2.37
CA GLN A 64 11.02 11.89 1.31
C GLN A 64 11.13 10.41 0.91
N VAL A 65 11.03 9.50 1.89
CA VAL A 65 11.17 8.06 1.70
C VAL A 65 9.99 7.30 2.28
N LEU A 66 9.47 6.35 1.51
CA LEU A 66 8.56 5.31 1.97
C LEU A 66 9.32 3.98 2.05
N ALA A 67 9.20 3.26 3.15
CA ALA A 67 9.95 2.02 3.38
C ALA A 67 9.07 0.88 3.91
N ILE A 68 9.29 -0.32 3.39
CA ILE A 68 8.72 -1.56 3.93
C ILE A 68 9.88 -2.41 4.46
N ARG A 69 9.93 -2.61 5.78
CA ARG A 69 10.88 -3.49 6.46
C ARG A 69 10.22 -4.82 6.73
N TRP A 70 10.76 -5.87 6.13
CA TRP A 70 10.30 -7.23 6.30
C TRP A 70 11.35 -8.06 7.04
N ARG A 71 10.93 -8.77 8.09
CA ARG A 71 11.75 -9.80 8.74
C ARG A 71 10.95 -11.08 8.95
N HIS A 72 11.32 -12.15 8.24
CA HIS A 72 10.70 -13.46 8.39
C HIS A 72 11.64 -14.45 9.08
N LYS A 73 11.07 -15.55 9.56
CA LYS A 73 11.86 -16.68 10.05
C LYS A 73 12.53 -17.40 8.88
N PRO A 74 13.73 -17.98 9.07
CA PRO A 74 14.46 -18.73 8.04
C PRO A 74 13.72 -19.94 7.43
N SER A 75 12.60 -20.37 8.00
CA SER A 75 11.76 -21.44 7.47
C SER A 75 10.82 -20.99 6.33
N HIS A 76 10.75 -19.69 6.01
CA HIS A 76 9.73 -19.13 5.13
C HIS A 76 10.30 -18.40 3.91
N LYS A 77 11.27 -19.00 3.20
CA LYS A 77 11.88 -18.44 1.98
C LYS A 77 10.83 -18.05 0.93
N ASP A 78 9.84 -18.90 0.74
CA ASP A 78 8.84 -18.73 -0.33
C ASP A 78 7.93 -17.53 -0.08
N LEU A 79 7.68 -17.17 1.18
CA LEU A 79 6.83 -16.02 1.52
C LEU A 79 7.44 -14.69 1.08
N ALA A 80 8.77 -14.58 1.09
CA ALA A 80 9.45 -13.38 0.61
C ALA A 80 9.27 -13.20 -0.91
N PHE A 81 9.30 -14.30 -1.67
CA PHE A 81 9.06 -14.25 -3.11
C PHE A 81 7.61 -13.93 -3.45
N VAL A 82 6.65 -14.52 -2.73
CA VAL A 82 5.22 -14.19 -2.89
C VAL A 82 4.98 -12.71 -2.63
N PHE A 83 5.58 -12.15 -1.59
CA PHE A 83 5.47 -10.72 -1.28
C PHE A 83 6.05 -9.82 -2.38
N GLU A 84 7.20 -10.19 -2.93
CA GLU A 84 7.82 -9.45 -4.05
C GLU A 84 6.99 -9.52 -5.32
N SER A 85 6.45 -10.68 -5.65
CA SER A 85 5.54 -10.85 -6.77
C SER A 85 4.28 -10.00 -6.58
N TYR A 86 3.74 -9.95 -5.36
CA TYR A 86 2.58 -9.12 -5.04
C TYR A 86 2.84 -7.62 -5.24
N LEU A 87 3.98 -7.10 -4.75
CA LEU A 87 4.36 -5.70 -4.97
C LEU A 87 4.56 -5.37 -6.47
N LYS A 88 5.01 -6.34 -7.26
CA LYS A 88 5.14 -6.19 -8.72
C LYS A 88 3.78 -6.23 -9.42
N GLU A 89 2.88 -7.11 -9.00
CA GLU A 89 1.51 -7.19 -9.53
C GLU A 89 0.75 -5.89 -9.31
N LEU A 90 0.96 -5.23 -8.17
CA LEU A 90 0.44 -3.89 -7.88
C LEU A 90 1.09 -2.76 -8.71
N ASN A 91 2.08 -3.06 -9.55
CA ASN A 91 2.94 -2.09 -10.22
C ASN A 91 3.49 -1.03 -9.23
N SER A 92 3.79 -1.46 -8.00
CA SER A 92 4.14 -0.54 -6.93
C SER A 92 5.56 0.02 -7.11
N PRO A 93 5.83 1.24 -6.61
CA PRO A 93 7.14 1.89 -6.73
C PRO A 93 8.18 1.31 -5.76
N PHE A 94 7.81 0.27 -5.00
CA PHE A 94 8.65 -0.28 -3.95
C PHE A 94 9.69 -1.23 -4.55
N HIS A 95 10.94 -0.76 -4.58
CA HIS A 95 12.08 -1.53 -5.05
C HIS A 95 12.82 -2.17 -3.89
N LYS A 96 13.28 -3.41 -4.11
CA LYS A 96 14.11 -4.11 -3.12
C LYS A 96 15.46 -3.41 -3.02
N ALA A 97 15.91 -3.09 -1.81
CA ALA A 97 17.24 -2.57 -1.59
C ALA A 97 18.32 -3.58 -1.99
N THR A 98 19.29 -3.13 -2.78
CA THR A 98 20.47 -3.89 -3.22
C THR A 98 21.42 -4.21 -2.07
N ASP A 99 21.30 -3.52 -0.95
CA ASP A 99 22.12 -3.66 0.26
C ASP A 99 21.75 -4.90 1.10
N ASP A 100 21.16 -5.90 0.46
CA ASP A 100 20.88 -7.21 1.04
C ASP A 100 22.22 -7.98 1.11
N ILE A 101 23.07 -7.55 2.05
CA ILE A 101 24.39 -8.09 2.34
C ILE A 101 24.30 -9.62 2.38
N SER A 102 25.17 -10.28 1.62
CA SER A 102 25.35 -11.73 1.57
C SER A 102 25.32 -12.33 2.99
N GLY A 103 24.17 -12.92 3.38
CA GLY A 103 23.96 -13.51 4.71
C GLY A 103 22.72 -13.03 5.48
N ARG A 104 22.04 -11.96 5.06
CA ARG A 104 20.81 -11.44 5.72
C ARG A 104 19.52 -11.59 4.92
N TRP A 105 19.40 -12.63 4.09
CA TRP A 105 18.24 -12.90 3.23
C TRP A 105 16.86 -12.91 3.94
N PHE A 106 16.83 -13.09 5.26
CA PHE A 106 15.65 -13.08 6.11
C PHE A 106 15.18 -11.67 6.51
N PHE A 107 16.02 -10.65 6.30
CA PHE A 107 15.70 -9.23 6.37
C PHE A 107 15.62 -8.67 4.95
N ARG A 108 14.45 -8.18 4.55
CA ARG A 108 14.30 -7.46 3.29
C ARG A 108 13.81 -6.05 3.56
N ARG A 109 14.33 -5.10 2.78
CA ARG A 109 13.88 -3.73 2.80
C ARG A 109 13.45 -3.35 1.39
N PHE A 110 12.25 -2.81 1.28
CA PHE A 110 11.76 -2.16 0.08
C PHE A 110 11.67 -0.67 0.35
N PHE A 111 11.95 0.15 -0.66
CA PHE A 111 11.77 1.58 -0.56
C PHE A 111 11.24 2.17 -1.86
N ALA A 112 10.56 3.30 -1.73
CA ALA A 112 10.11 4.15 -2.82
C ALA A 112 10.39 5.60 -2.44
N THR A 113 10.73 6.43 -3.42
CA THR A 113 10.79 7.88 -3.21
C THR A 113 9.39 8.47 -3.15
N SER A 114 9.26 9.63 -2.51
CA SER A 114 8.01 10.38 -2.48
C SER A 114 7.45 10.66 -3.89
N GLN A 115 8.34 10.94 -4.84
CA GLN A 115 7.96 11.25 -6.22
C GLN A 115 7.39 10.02 -6.93
N GLU A 116 8.06 8.86 -6.84
CA GLU A 116 7.57 7.61 -7.43
C GLU A 116 6.24 7.18 -6.81
N ALA A 117 6.10 7.36 -5.49
CA ALA A 117 4.87 7.08 -4.77
C ALA A 117 3.70 7.97 -5.24
N LYS A 118 3.92 9.28 -5.36
CA LYS A 118 2.90 10.20 -5.87
C LYS A 118 2.48 9.84 -7.30
N SER A 119 3.44 9.58 -8.20
CA SER A 119 3.13 9.18 -9.58
C SER A 119 2.35 7.86 -9.65
N TRP A 120 2.67 6.89 -8.78
CA TRP A 120 1.92 5.64 -8.69
C TRP A 120 0.51 5.82 -8.11
N LEU A 121 0.34 6.63 -7.07
CA LEU A 121 -0.99 6.90 -6.49
C LEU A 121 -1.89 7.66 -7.47
N GLN A 122 -1.31 8.62 -8.21
CA GLN A 122 -2.01 9.34 -9.28
C GLN A 122 -2.51 8.40 -10.37
N SER A 123 -1.67 7.47 -10.85
CA SER A 123 -2.05 6.54 -11.92
C SER A 123 -3.12 5.53 -11.49
N ARG A 124 -3.22 5.24 -10.19
CA ARG A 124 -4.29 4.40 -9.62
C ARG A 124 -5.64 5.12 -9.62
N GLY A 125 -5.68 6.39 -9.20
CA GLY A 125 -6.92 7.18 -9.18
C GLY A 125 -7.48 7.46 -10.58
N THR A 126 -6.62 7.63 -11.60
CA THR A 126 -7.09 7.85 -12.99
C THR A 126 -7.79 6.64 -13.59
N ASN A 127 -7.46 5.42 -13.16
CA ASN A 127 -8.09 4.21 -13.68
C ASN A 127 -9.51 3.99 -13.14
N GLU A 128 -9.81 4.51 -11.95
CA GLU A 128 -11.16 4.44 -11.35
C GLU A 128 -12.09 5.47 -11.99
N THR A 129 -11.60 6.70 -12.22
CA THR A 129 -12.40 7.78 -12.82
C THR A 129 -12.82 7.54 -14.26
N ASP A 130 -12.02 6.82 -15.06
CA ASP A 130 -12.40 6.47 -16.44
C ASP A 130 -13.47 5.35 -16.50
N SER A 131 -13.61 4.56 -15.43
CA SER A 131 -14.63 3.50 -15.34
C SER A 131 -16.02 4.04 -14.96
N ASP A 132 -16.07 5.12 -14.17
CA ASP A 132 -17.33 5.77 -13.73
C ASP A 132 -17.95 6.67 -14.81
N LEU A 133 -17.17 7.16 -15.77
CA LEU A 133 -17.69 8.00 -16.87
C LEU A 133 -18.35 7.19 -17.99
N ASN A 134 -18.04 5.89 -18.11
CA ASN A 134 -18.61 5.03 -19.15
C ASN A 134 -20.01 4.47 -18.81
N THR A 135 -20.48 4.61 -17.57
CA THR A 135 -21.79 4.08 -17.14
C THR A 135 -22.95 5.08 -17.22
N THR A 136 -22.69 6.37 -17.51
CA THR A 136 -23.74 7.41 -17.46
C THR A 136 -24.27 7.86 -18.84
N LEU A 137 -23.74 7.35 -19.96
CA LEU A 137 -24.08 7.84 -21.32
C LEU A 137 -24.98 6.91 -22.17
N LEU A 138 -25.69 5.96 -21.57
CA LEU A 138 -26.66 5.11 -22.28
C LEU A 138 -28.00 5.04 -21.54
N ASP A 139 -28.69 6.16 -21.38
CA ASP A 139 -30.17 6.13 -21.32
C ASP A 139 -30.78 7.54 -21.43
N VAL A 140 -31.06 8.00 -22.66
CA VAL A 140 -32.29 8.76 -22.96
C VAL A 140 -32.65 8.57 -24.44
N PRO A 141 -33.77 7.90 -24.80
CA PRO A 141 -34.33 7.98 -26.14
C PRO A 141 -35.12 9.28 -26.29
N VAL A 142 -34.65 10.21 -27.13
CA VAL A 142 -35.41 11.39 -27.55
C VAL A 142 -36.31 10.99 -28.72
N GLU A 143 -37.48 10.44 -28.38
CA GLU A 143 -38.62 10.38 -29.29
C GLU A 143 -39.84 10.99 -28.60
N ALA A 144 -39.78 12.31 -28.43
CA ALA A 144 -40.95 13.15 -28.22
C ALA A 144 -40.55 14.60 -28.53
N LEU A 145 -41.08 15.12 -29.64
CA LEU A 145 -41.54 16.50 -29.89
C LEU A 145 -41.42 16.86 -31.39
N LEU A 146 -42.43 16.39 -32.15
CA LEU A 146 -43.32 17.11 -33.09
C LEU A 146 -42.77 18.21 -34.02
N PRO A 147 -43.39 18.39 -35.21
CA PRO A 147 -44.72 19.02 -35.32
C PRO A 147 -45.85 18.06 -35.70
#